data_AF-A0A0Q7MPA0-F1
#
_entry.id   AF-A0A0Q7MPA0-F1
#
_cell.length_a   1.000
_cell.length_b   1.000
_cell.length_c   1.000
_cell.angle_alpha   90.00
_cell.angle_beta   90.00
_cell.angle_gamma   90.00
#
_symmetry.space_group_name_H-M   'P 1'
#
loop_
_entity.id
_entity.type
_entity.pdbx_description
1 polymer ?
#
loop_
_entity_poly.entity_id
_entity_poly.type
_entity_poly.pdbx_seq_one_letter_code
_entity_poly.pdbx_strand_id
1 'polypeptide(L)'
;MSRSTAVDRVPFLRARWIARAATAGFALVAVGQVRLLTLLASSGGASPLAVLPFLALCVVLLLAWLVLGRLWRRVGHLRPVVLPVEAGTGSLQEALARDAAEAHHLSLSGDVEPPTRW
;
A
#
# COMPACT_ATOMS: atom_id res chain seq x y z
N MET A 1 30.77 -1.09 -20.85
CA MET A 1 30.22 -1.79 -19.68
C MET A 1 30.10 -0.78 -18.52
N SER A 2 29.04 0.03 -18.51
CA SER A 2 28.83 1.04 -17.48
C SER A 2 27.93 0.50 -16.38
N ARG A 3 28.45 0.52 -15.14
CA ARG A 3 27.70 0.17 -13.92
C ARG A 3 26.57 1.19 -13.75
N SER A 4 25.31 0.75 -13.87
CA SER A 4 24.19 1.53 -13.34
C SER A 4 24.47 1.73 -11.86
N THR A 5 24.53 2.98 -11.39
CA THR A 5 24.48 3.26 -9.96
C THR A 5 23.13 2.75 -9.49
N ALA A 6 23.13 1.57 -8.87
CA ALA A 6 21.96 1.00 -8.25
C ALA A 6 21.53 1.99 -7.18
N VAL A 7 20.55 2.84 -7.49
CA VAL A 7 19.73 3.50 -6.48
C VAL A 7 19.33 2.40 -5.51
N ASP A 8 19.83 2.48 -4.28
CA ASP A 8 19.86 1.37 -3.32
C ASP A 8 18.49 0.66 -3.30
N ARG A 9 18.41 -0.53 -3.92
CA ARG A 9 17.17 -1.31 -3.99
C ARG A 9 16.82 -1.93 -2.63
N VAL A 10 17.82 -2.09 -1.78
CA VAL A 10 17.73 -2.71 -0.46
C VAL A 10 16.74 -1.97 0.48
N PRO A 11 16.80 -0.63 0.67
CA PRO A 11 15.84 0.10 1.51
C PRO A 11 14.41 0.01 0.99
N PHE A 12 14.19 0.06 -0.33
CA PHE A 12 12.86 -0.11 -0.93
C PHE A 12 12.29 -1.51 -0.66
N LEU A 13 13.09 -2.56 -0.92
CA LEU A 13 12.67 -3.94 -0.67
C LEU A 13 12.38 -4.19 0.81
N ARG A 14 13.24 -3.68 1.71
CA ARG A 14 13.04 -3.78 3.16
C ARG A 14 11.75 -3.10 3.60
N ALA A 15 11.49 -1.87 3.15
CA ALA A 15 10.26 -1.15 3.46
C ALA A 15 9.01 -1.89 2.94
N ARG A 16 9.08 -2.46 1.73
CA ARG A 16 7.99 -3.26 1.14
C ARG A 16 7.73 -4.55 1.91
N TRP A 17 8.78 -5.27 2.33
CA TRP A 17 8.64 -6.48 3.13
C TRP A 17 8.05 -6.19 4.50
N ILE A 18 8.48 -5.11 5.16
CA ILE A 18 7.89 -4.67 6.43
C ILE A 18 6.41 -4.32 6.25
N ALA A 19 6.05 -3.57 5.20
CA ALA A 19 4.66 -3.24 4.91
C ALA A 19 3.81 -4.50 4.67
N ARG A 20 4.33 -5.49 3.93
CA ARG A 20 3.64 -6.78 3.71
C ARG A 20 3.50 -7.60 4.98
N ALA A 21 4.55 -7.71 5.79
CA ALA A 21 4.51 -8.43 7.06
C ALA A 21 3.50 -7.80 8.03
N ALA A 22 3.49 -6.47 8.13
CA ALA A 22 2.49 -5.74 8.90
C ALA A 22 1.07 -6.00 8.36
N THR A 23 0.88 -5.94 7.04
CA THR A 23 -0.42 -6.22 6.41
C THR A 23 -0.91 -7.63 6.71
N ALA A 24 -0.03 -8.64 6.61
CA ALA A 24 -0.36 -10.02 6.95
C ALA A 24 -0.71 -10.16 8.45
N GLY A 25 0.04 -9.51 9.34
CA GLY A 25 -0.26 -9.52 10.77
C GLY A 25 -1.64 -8.93 11.10
N PHE A 26 -1.95 -7.75 10.57
CA PHE A 26 -3.27 -7.12 10.74
C PHE A 26 -4.39 -7.98 10.14
N ALA A 27 -4.17 -8.60 8.98
CA ALA A 27 -5.15 -9.49 8.36
C ALA A 27 -5.43 -10.73 9.24
N LEU A 28 -4.39 -11.36 9.81
CA LEU A 28 -4.56 -12.50 10.72
C LEU A 28 -5.34 -12.12 11.99
N VAL A 29 -5.04 -10.96 12.58
CA VAL A 29 -5.76 -10.45 13.76
C VAL A 29 -7.23 -10.17 13.42
N ALA A 30 -7.49 -9.52 12.28
CA ALA A 30 -8.85 -9.24 11.82
C ALA A 30 -9.66 -10.53 11.57
N VAL A 31 -9.07 -11.51 10.89
CA VAL A 31 -9.69 -12.82 10.66
C VAL A 31 -9.99 -13.54 11.98
N GLY A 32 -9.06 -13.49 12.94
CA GLY A 32 -9.26 -14.04 14.29
C GLY A 32 -10.45 -13.41 15.02
N GLN A 33 -10.57 -12.08 14.98
CA GLN A 33 -11.68 -11.34 15.60
C GLN A 33 -13.02 -11.61 14.91
N VAL A 34 -13.04 -11.67 13.58
CA VAL A 34 -14.26 -12.04 12.83
C VAL A 34 -14.68 -13.45 13.19
N ARG A 35 -13.74 -14.41 13.26
CA ARG A 35 -14.04 -15.79 13.68
C ARG A 35 -14.62 -15.81 15.10
N LEU A 36 -14.03 -15.06 16.03
CA LEU A 36 -14.54 -14.95 17.40
C LEU A 36 -15.99 -14.41 17.40
N LEU A 37 -16.25 -13.33 16.67
CA LEU A 37 -17.60 -12.78 16.52
C LEU A 37 -18.60 -13.79 15.93
N THR A 38 -18.21 -14.55 14.90
CA THR A 38 -19.08 -15.59 14.33
C THR A 38 -19.41 -16.70 15.33
N LEU A 39 -18.45 -17.10 16.17
CA LEU A 39 -18.69 -18.10 17.22
C LEU A 39 -19.65 -17.56 18.29
N LEU A 40 -19.46 -16.31 18.73
CA LEU A 40 -20.39 -15.66 19.68
C LEU A 40 -21.79 -15.46 19.09
N ALA A 41 -21.90 -15.13 17.80
CA ALA A 41 -23.19 -14.99 17.14
C ALA A 41 -23.91 -16.36 17.02
N SER A 42 -23.16 -17.42 16.72
CA SER A 42 -23.71 -18.77 16.57
C SER A 42 -24.17 -19.40 17.88
N SER A 43 -23.67 -18.94 19.03
CA SER A 43 -24.06 -19.46 20.35
C SER A 43 -25.38 -18.88 20.87
N GLY A 44 -26.08 -18.06 20.08
CA GLY A 44 -27.42 -17.52 20.40
C GLY A 44 -27.44 -16.47 21.51
N GLY A 45 -26.29 -16.12 22.07
CA GLY A 45 -26.17 -15.13 23.14
C GLY A 45 -25.95 -13.74 22.57
N ALA A 46 -27.02 -12.94 22.46
CA ALA A 46 -26.91 -11.48 22.37
C ALA A 46 -26.46 -10.92 23.74
N SER A 47 -25.23 -11.22 24.12
CA SER A 47 -24.63 -10.74 25.35
C SER A 47 -24.05 -9.34 25.09
N PRO A 48 -24.22 -8.37 26.01
CA PRO A 48 -23.56 -7.07 25.90
C PRO A 48 -22.03 -7.19 25.81
N LEU A 49 -21.46 -8.34 26.22
CA LEU A 49 -20.03 -8.65 26.09
C LEU A 49 -19.59 -8.88 24.63
N ALA A 50 -20.50 -9.18 23.70
CA ALA A 50 -20.19 -9.30 22.28
C ALA A 50 -19.84 -7.96 21.62
N VAL A 51 -20.14 -6.83 22.27
CA VAL A 51 -19.73 -5.50 21.83
C VAL A 51 -18.22 -5.30 21.96
N LEU A 52 -17.57 -5.96 22.92
CA LEU A 52 -16.11 -5.85 23.14
C LEU A 52 -15.28 -6.33 21.94
N PRO A 53 -15.46 -7.56 21.40
CA PRO A 53 -14.73 -7.99 20.21
C PRO A 53 -15.05 -7.15 18.97
N PHE A 54 -16.28 -6.62 18.86
CA PHE A 54 -16.64 -5.71 17.78
C PHE A 54 -15.89 -4.38 17.86
N LEU A 55 -15.87 -3.74 19.04
CA LEU A 55 -15.09 -2.52 19.28
C LEU A 55 -13.60 -2.77 19.07
N ALA A 56 -13.08 -3.90 19.54
CA ALA A 56 -11.69 -4.29 19.30
C ALA A 56 -11.40 -4.41 17.80
N LEU A 57 -12.28 -5.02 17.00
CA LEU A 57 -12.14 -5.09 15.55
C LEU A 57 -12.11 -3.69 14.93
N CYS A 58 -13.00 -2.78 15.33
CA CYS A 58 -12.98 -1.39 14.86
C CYS A 58 -11.66 -0.69 15.17
N VAL A 59 -11.13 -0.86 16.38
CA VAL A 59 -9.82 -0.30 16.77
C VAL A 59 -8.70 -0.90 15.93
N VAL A 60 -8.70 -2.21 15.70
CA VAL A 60 -7.72 -2.89 14.84
C VAL A 60 -7.78 -2.33 13.42
N LEU A 61 -8.97 -2.14 12.86
CA LEU A 61 -9.14 -1.57 11.51
C LEU A 61 -8.65 -0.12 11.42
N LEU A 62 -8.93 0.70 12.43
CA LEU A 62 -8.45 2.08 12.50
C LEU A 62 -6.92 2.13 12.58
N LEU A 63 -6.32 1.30 13.45
CA LEU A 63 -4.87 1.19 13.57
C LEU A 63 -4.25 0.66 12.27
N ALA A 64 -4.86 -0.34 11.64
CA ALA A 64 -4.42 -0.86 10.35
C ALA A 64 -4.40 0.26 9.30
N TRP A 65 -5.48 1.03 9.18
CA TRP A 65 -5.56 2.16 8.25
C TRP A 65 -4.44 3.18 8.47
N LEU A 66 -4.20 3.59 9.72
CA LEU A 66 -3.18 4.58 10.06
C LEU A 66 -1.76 4.05 9.84
N VAL A 67 -1.46 2.84 10.31
CA VAL A 67 -0.13 2.24 10.27
C VAL A 67 0.22 1.78 8.86
N LEU A 68 -0.64 0.99 8.21
CA LEU A 68 -0.42 0.55 6.83
C LEU A 68 -0.41 1.75 5.89
N GLY A 69 -1.33 2.72 6.06
CA GLY A 69 -1.35 3.93 5.26
C GLY A 69 -0.02 4.67 5.31
N ARG A 70 0.57 4.83 6.50
CA ARG A 70 1.90 5.44 6.65
C ARG A 70 3.02 4.59 6.04
N LEU A 71 2.99 3.27 6.22
CA LEU A 71 3.99 2.35 5.66
C LEU A 71 3.96 2.36 4.13
N TRP A 72 2.78 2.27 3.53
CA TRP A 72 2.62 2.28 2.07
C TRP A 72 2.97 3.63 1.45
N ARG A 73 2.66 4.75 2.11
CA ARG A 73 3.16 6.07 1.69
C ARG A 73 4.69 6.12 1.67
N ARG A 74 5.35 5.61 2.72
CA ARG A 74 6.82 5.52 2.77
C ARG A 74 7.39 4.64 1.66
N VAL A 75 6.75 3.52 1.35
CA VAL A 75 7.15 2.66 0.21
C VAL A 75 7.01 3.41 -1.12
N GLY A 76 5.95 4.21 -1.29
CA GLY A 76 5.75 5.05 -2.47
C GLY A 76 6.86 6.08 -2.67
N HIS A 77 7.27 6.77 -1.60
CA HIS A 77 8.38 7.73 -1.65
C HIS A 77 9.74 7.10 -1.96
N LEU A 78 9.92 5.81 -1.64
CA LEU A 78 11.14 5.06 -1.92
C LEU A 78 11.11 4.31 -3.25
N ARG A 79 10.07 4.51 -4.08
CA ARG A 79 9.94 3.81 -5.36
C ARG A 79 11.12 4.22 -6.25
N PRO A 80 11.97 3.27 -6.69
CA PRO A 80 13.11 3.60 -7.54
C PRO A 80 12.58 4.12 -8.89
N VAL A 81 12.83 5.40 -9.16
CA VAL A 81 12.55 6.01 -10.46
C VAL A 81 13.59 5.48 -11.45
N VAL A 82 13.13 4.77 -12.47
CA VAL A 82 13.99 4.29 -13.55
C VAL A 82 14.13 5.43 -14.54
N LEU A 83 15.19 6.22 -14.42
CA LEU A 83 15.50 7.27 -15.39
C LEU A 83 16.12 6.62 -16.63
N PRO A 84 15.57 6.86 -17.84
CA PRO A 84 16.21 6.41 -19.08
C PRO A 84 17.57 7.10 -19.24
N VAL A 85 18.59 6.30 -19.53
CA VAL A 85 20.03 6.70 -19.50
C VAL A 85 20.42 7.68 -20.63
N GLU A 86 19.54 7.92 -21.60
CA GLU A 86 19.78 8.87 -22.69
C GLU A 86 19.25 10.29 -22.41
N ALA A 87 18.85 10.55 -21.16
CA ALA A 87 18.32 11.82 -20.75
C ALA A 87 19.44 12.85 -20.52
N GLY A 88 19.76 13.67 -21.53
CA GLY A 88 20.49 14.92 -21.34
C GLY A 88 19.85 15.81 -20.25
N THR A 89 20.59 16.77 -19.73
CA THR A 89 20.17 17.64 -18.60
C THR A 89 18.78 18.28 -18.75
N GLY A 90 18.27 18.47 -19.98
CA GLY A 90 16.90 18.95 -20.23
C GLY A 90 15.77 17.95 -19.91
N SER A 91 16.00 16.65 -20.09
CA SER A 91 14.97 15.60 -19.90
C SER A 91 14.74 15.18 -18.43
N LEU A 92 15.64 15.57 -17.52
CA LEU A 92 15.43 15.38 -16.08
C LEU A 92 14.32 16.29 -15.53
N GLN A 93 14.21 17.51 -16.07
CA GLN A 93 13.19 18.48 -15.68
C GLN A 93 11.80 18.04 -16.18
N GLU A 94 11.74 17.47 -17.40
CA GLU A 94 10.51 16.95 -17.98
C GLU A 94 10.00 15.68 -17.29
N ALA A 95 10.89 14.77 -16.87
CA ALA A 95 10.50 13.56 -16.15
C ALA A 95 9.92 13.89 -14.76
N LEU A 96 10.55 14.81 -14.02
CA LEU A 96 10.01 15.31 -12.74
C LEU A 96 8.69 16.07 -12.91
N ALA A 97 8.55 16.84 -13.99
CA ALA A 97 7.30 17.52 -14.31
C ALA A 97 6.18 16.53 -14.70
N ARG A 98 6.52 15.43 -15.37
CA ARG A 98 5.57 14.38 -15.78
C ARG A 98 5.11 13.54 -14.59
N ASP A 99 5.99 13.20 -13.65
CA ASP A 99 5.63 12.54 -12.38
C ASP A 99 4.75 13.44 -11.48
N ALA A 100 5.01 14.75 -11.46
CA ALA A 100 4.16 15.72 -10.74
C ALA A 100 2.77 15.89 -11.37
N ALA A 101 2.67 15.76 -12.71
CA ALA A 101 1.43 15.78 -13.45
C ALA A 101 0.63 14.48 -13.30
N GLU A 102 1.27 13.30 -13.32
CA GLU A 102 0.59 12.01 -13.13
C GLU A 102 0.01 11.83 -11.72
N ALA A 103 0.59 12.48 -10.70
CA ALA A 103 0.01 12.52 -9.36
C ALA A 103 -1.38 13.19 -9.30
N HIS A 104 -1.76 13.98 -10.32
CA HIS A 104 -3.05 14.68 -10.39
C HIS A 104 -4.15 13.89 -11.13
N HIS A 105 -3.85 12.73 -11.71
CA HIS A 105 -4.82 11.97 -12.52
C HIS A 105 -5.30 10.66 -11.88
N LEU A 106 -5.44 10.63 -10.55
CA LEU A 106 -6.36 9.70 -9.90
C LEU A 106 -7.82 10.21 -10.01
N SER A 107 -8.26 10.52 -11.24
CA SER A 107 -9.68 10.64 -11.55
C SER A 107 -10.19 9.28 -12.02
N LEU A 108 -11.26 8.84 -11.37
CA LEU A 108 -11.96 7.56 -11.52
C LEU A 108 -12.73 7.45 -12.86
N SER A 109 -12.08 7.78 -13.98
CA SER A 109 -12.64 7.64 -15.32
C SER A 109 -11.70 6.76 -16.14
N GLY A 110 -12.06 5.49 -16.25
CA GLY A 110 -11.40 4.56 -17.16
C GLY A 110 -11.68 4.97 -18.59
N ASP A 111 -10.74 5.68 -19.20
CA ASP A 111 -10.60 5.82 -20.65
C ASP A 111 -9.09 5.92 -20.94
N VAL A 112 -8.39 4.79 -20.79
CA VAL A 112 -7.07 4.63 -21.39
C VAL A 112 -7.22 3.55 -22.44
N GLU A 113 -7.32 3.99 -23.68
CA GLU A 113 -7.38 3.11 -24.84
C GLU A 113 -6.09 2.28 -24.91
N PRO A 114 -6.17 0.94 -24.95
CA PRO A 114 -4.98 0.10 -24.93
C PRO A 114 -4.19 0.25 -26.24
N PRO A 115 -2.84 0.26 -26.20
CA PRO A 115 -2.03 0.39 -27.40
C PRO A 115 -2.28 -0.78 -28.34
N THR A 116 -2.59 -0.48 -29.59
CA THR A 116 -3.16 -1.43 -30.55
C THR A 116 -2.17 -2.48 -31.03
N ARG A 117 -0.86 -2.37 -30.75
CA ARG A 117 0.18 -3.34 -31.19
C ARG A 117 1.41 -3.27 -30.30
N TRP A 118 1.90 -4.43 -29.86
CA TRP A 118 3.32 -4.80 -29.93
C TRP A 118 3.39 -6.06 -30.80
#